data_AF-A0A7K1JPM8-F1
#
_entry.id   AF-A0A7K1JPM8-F1
#
_cell.length_a   1.000
_cell.length_b   1.000
_cell.length_c   1.000
_cell.angle_alpha   90.00
_cell.angle_beta   90.00
_cell.angle_gamma   90.00
#
_symmetry.space_group_name_H-M   'P 1'
#
loop_
_entity.id
_entity.type
_entity.pdbx_description
1 polymer ?
#
loop_
_entity_poly.entity_id
_entity_poly.type
_entity_poly.pdbx_seq_one_letter_code
_entity_poly.pdbx_strand_id
1 'polypeptide(L)'
;MMIVERASTWAFDASGVLLPGQGGVPVAPELHANQVVAWVSIALAYGGAAAALVWALWKLTKHREVLPLVLLVAGLVAANIEPLGDLVGSIVYANDTPWFGYTVMGRRMPAWILVGASSYVAIGGYIAYRYISRGRSLRDIFILSAVYVGIPEIVIEMVWHFTGVISYYGDNPTRVGGIPLYSIVQNTTLLPVYGIVIFYAAKYLKGSRIWLLLLLIPATTIGYIVGVSWPAYQAVQSSAPAFVTWIAAVAVIATSILSTYLLLQIPELRQIRDAAEVGQRRPRHEVVVA
;
A
#
# COMPACT_ATOMS: atom_id res chain seq x y z
N MET A 1 20.97 -1.19 -50.34
CA MET A 1 20.04 -0.04 -50.40
C MET A 1 18.63 -0.57 -50.17
N MET A 2 18.06 -0.23 -49.01
CA MET A 2 16.64 -0.27 -48.61
C MET A 2 15.78 -1.51 -48.94
N ILE A 3 15.79 -2.52 -48.07
CA ILE A 3 14.63 -3.42 -47.87
C ILE A 3 14.58 -3.85 -46.39
N VAL A 4 14.22 -2.96 -45.46
CA VAL A 4 13.56 -3.28 -44.18
C VAL A 4 12.90 -2.01 -43.65
N GLU A 5 11.76 -1.61 -44.21
CA GLU A 5 10.94 -0.54 -43.61
C GLU A 5 9.46 -0.75 -44.00
N ARG A 6 8.88 -1.82 -43.48
CA ARG A 6 7.43 -2.08 -43.52
C ARG A 6 7.01 -2.81 -42.25
N ALA A 7 7.08 -2.10 -41.12
CA ALA A 7 6.45 -2.55 -39.88
C ALA A 7 6.28 -1.37 -38.90
N SER A 8 5.31 -0.47 -39.11
CA SER A 8 4.76 0.38 -38.01
C SER A 8 3.60 1.31 -38.42
N THR A 9 2.68 0.92 -39.31
CA THR A 9 1.53 1.79 -39.67
C THR A 9 0.21 1.41 -38.99
N TRP A 10 0.24 0.78 -37.82
CA TRP A 10 -0.97 0.27 -37.15
C TRP A 10 -1.49 1.11 -35.97
N ALA A 11 -1.09 2.38 -35.81
CA ALA A 11 -1.33 3.10 -34.55
C ALA A 11 -1.95 4.51 -34.63
N PHE A 12 -2.31 5.05 -35.80
CA PHE A 12 -2.84 6.42 -35.86
C PHE A 12 -4.02 6.53 -36.82
N ASP A 13 -5.08 7.19 -36.37
CA ASP A 13 -6.11 7.70 -37.28
C ASP A 13 -5.65 8.99 -37.97
N ALA A 14 -6.35 9.39 -39.03
CA ALA A 14 -6.00 10.54 -39.87
C ALA A 14 -6.05 11.91 -39.15
N SER A 15 -6.50 11.97 -37.89
CA SER A 15 -6.52 13.17 -37.04
C SER A 15 -5.36 13.23 -36.03
N GLY A 16 -4.53 12.18 -35.94
CA GLY A 16 -3.45 12.08 -34.97
C GLY A 16 -3.94 11.87 -33.52
N VAL A 17 -5.23 11.59 -33.34
CA VAL A 17 -5.84 11.32 -32.04
C VAL A 17 -6.02 9.82 -31.88
N LEU A 18 -5.48 9.25 -30.79
CA LEU A 18 -5.68 7.84 -30.46
C LEU A 18 -7.13 7.61 -30.02
N LEU A 19 -7.83 6.65 -30.64
CA LEU A 19 -9.14 6.22 -30.17
C LEU A 19 -9.02 5.59 -28.77
N PRO A 20 -10.09 5.60 -27.95
CA PRO A 20 -10.13 4.86 -26.68
C PRO A 20 -9.69 3.39 -26.88
N GLY A 21 -8.64 2.96 -26.19
CA GLY A 21 -8.10 1.60 -26.33
C GLY A 21 -7.16 1.37 -27.52
N GLN A 22 -6.75 2.41 -28.24
CA GLN A 22 -5.65 2.36 -29.22
C GLN A 22 -4.32 2.90 -28.68
N GLY A 23 -4.29 3.38 -27.44
CA GLY A 23 -3.05 3.72 -26.75
C GLY A 23 -2.24 2.49 -26.38
N GLY A 24 -0.94 2.51 -26.66
CA GLY A 24 -0.01 1.54 -26.08
C GLY A 24 0.09 1.72 -24.57
N VAL A 25 0.65 0.71 -23.89
CA VAL A 25 1.04 0.81 -22.48
C VAL A 25 1.84 2.11 -22.29
N PRO A 26 1.42 3.01 -21.37
CA PRO A 26 2.13 4.27 -21.16
C PRO A 26 3.62 4.03 -20.95
N VAL A 27 4.44 4.86 -21.60
CA VAL A 27 5.89 4.78 -21.44
C VAL A 27 6.29 5.60 -20.22
N ALA A 28 7.10 5.00 -19.35
CA ALA A 28 7.59 5.69 -18.16
C ALA A 28 8.49 6.87 -18.57
N PRO A 29 8.30 8.08 -18.01
CA PRO A 29 9.18 9.20 -18.26
C PRO A 29 10.54 8.97 -17.60
N GLU A 30 11.56 9.63 -18.14
CA GLU A 30 12.83 9.80 -17.42
C GLU A 30 12.64 10.86 -16.34
N LEU A 31 13.08 10.55 -15.11
CA LEU A 31 12.98 11.44 -13.95
C LEU A 31 14.36 11.75 -13.40
N HIS A 32 14.49 12.96 -12.85
CA HIS A 32 15.65 13.40 -12.08
C HIS A 32 15.22 13.82 -10.68
N ALA A 33 15.72 13.11 -9.67
CA ALA A 33 15.37 13.36 -8.28
C ALA A 33 16.10 14.60 -7.74
N ASN A 34 15.35 15.42 -7.01
CA ASN A 34 15.96 16.37 -6.08
C ASN A 34 16.77 15.60 -5.02
N GLN A 35 18.09 15.78 -5.05
CA GLN A 35 19.01 15.01 -4.24
C GLN A 35 18.81 15.22 -2.73
N VAL A 36 18.44 16.43 -2.30
CA VAL A 36 18.18 16.72 -0.87
C VAL A 36 16.96 15.93 -0.40
N VAL A 37 15.87 15.95 -1.16
CA VAL A 37 14.64 15.24 -0.80
C VAL A 37 14.85 13.73 -0.85
N ALA A 38 15.62 13.23 -1.81
CA ALA A 38 15.96 11.82 -1.88
C ALA A 38 16.77 11.36 -0.64
N TRP A 39 17.79 12.12 -0.22
CA TRP A 39 18.55 11.84 1.00
C TRP A 39 17.70 11.91 2.27
N VAL A 40 16.78 12.87 2.38
CA VAL A 40 15.84 12.95 3.51
C VAL A 40 14.93 11.71 3.54
N SER A 41 14.43 11.29 2.38
CA SER A 41 13.55 10.11 2.24
C SER A 41 14.25 8.83 2.68
N ILE A 42 15.50 8.67 2.27
CA ILE A 42 16.40 7.62 2.70
C ILE A 42 16.57 7.64 4.23
N ALA A 43 16.94 8.80 4.80
CA ALA A 43 17.19 8.92 6.23
C ALA A 43 15.95 8.57 7.05
N LEU A 44 14.77 9.03 6.62
CA LEU A 44 13.50 8.72 7.27
C LEU A 44 13.13 7.24 7.15
N ALA A 45 13.27 6.64 5.97
CA ALA A 45 12.93 5.24 5.74
C ALA A 45 13.84 4.29 6.53
N TYR A 46 15.17 4.49 6.46
CA TYR A 46 16.13 3.68 7.20
C TYR A 46 16.08 3.95 8.71
N GLY A 47 15.88 5.20 9.13
CA GLY A 47 15.69 5.55 10.54
C GLY A 47 14.42 4.92 11.11
N GLY A 48 13.31 4.96 10.36
CA GLY A 48 12.07 4.28 10.69
C GLY A 48 12.23 2.77 10.80
N ALA A 49 12.96 2.15 9.88
CA ALA A 49 13.25 0.71 9.89
C ALA A 49 14.14 0.29 11.06
N ALA A 50 15.16 1.09 11.39
CA ALA A 50 15.98 0.87 12.56
C ALA A 50 15.13 0.95 13.85
N ALA A 51 14.25 1.96 13.96
CA ALA A 51 13.33 2.08 15.08
C ALA A 51 12.36 0.89 15.16
N ALA A 52 11.80 0.45 14.03
CA ALA A 52 10.93 -0.73 13.95
C ALA A 52 11.65 -2.01 14.37
N LEU A 53 12.91 -2.19 13.94
CA LEU A 53 13.74 -3.33 14.33
C LEU A 53 14.04 -3.32 15.82
N VAL A 54 14.48 -2.17 16.38
CA VAL A 54 14.73 -2.02 17.82
C VAL A 54 13.47 -2.33 18.63
N TRP A 55 12.32 -1.80 18.20
CA TRP A 55 11.04 -2.09 18.83
C TRP A 55 10.66 -3.58 18.74
N ALA A 56 10.85 -4.22 17.59
CA ALA A 56 10.57 -5.64 17.40
C ALA A 56 11.49 -6.53 18.25
N LEU A 57 12.77 -6.21 18.34
CA LEU A 57 13.73 -6.90 19.20
C LEU A 57 13.42 -6.68 20.68
N TRP A 58 12.99 -5.48 21.08
CA TRP A 58 12.52 -5.21 22.43
C TRP A 58 11.28 -6.05 22.77
N LYS A 59 10.31 -6.15 21.85
CA LYS A 59 9.14 -7.04 22.00
C LYS A 59 9.53 -8.51 22.12
N LEU A 60 10.47 -8.97 21.30
CA LEU A 60 10.97 -10.33 21.35
C LEU A 60 11.67 -10.65 22.68
N THR A 61 12.57 -9.77 23.13
CA THR A 61 13.41 -10.02 24.33
C THR A 61 12.63 -9.81 25.63
N LYS A 62 11.90 -8.68 25.74
CA LYS A 62 11.19 -8.30 26.97
C LYS A 62 9.83 -8.97 27.12
N HIS A 63 9.11 -9.17 26.02
CA HIS A 63 7.74 -9.71 26.03
C HIS A 63 7.61 -11.11 25.41
N ARG A 64 8.70 -11.69 24.90
CA ARG A 64 8.71 -13.01 24.22
C ARG A 64 7.73 -13.07 23.05
N GLU A 65 7.47 -11.93 22.42
CA GLU A 65 6.52 -11.76 21.34
C GLU A 65 7.27 -11.71 20.00
N VAL A 66 7.24 -12.81 19.25
CA VAL A 66 7.96 -12.93 17.96
C VAL A 66 7.26 -12.22 16.80
N LEU A 67 5.96 -11.95 16.93
CA LEU A 67 5.12 -11.43 15.84
C LEU A 67 5.67 -10.14 15.21
N PRO A 68 6.07 -9.09 15.95
CA PRO A 68 6.68 -7.89 15.37
C PRO A 68 7.88 -8.15 14.46
N LEU A 69 8.76 -9.09 14.84
CA LEU A 69 9.93 -9.45 14.04
C LEU A 69 9.51 -10.18 12.75
N VAL A 70 8.52 -11.07 12.84
CA VAL A 70 7.97 -11.77 11.68
C VAL A 70 7.34 -10.78 10.70
N LEU A 71 6.60 -9.78 11.20
CA LEU A 71 5.98 -8.75 10.37
C LEU A 71 7.02 -7.86 9.69
N LEU A 72 8.12 -7.54 10.37
CA LEU A 72 9.26 -6.82 9.78
C LEU A 72 9.83 -7.60 8.58
N VAL A 73 10.15 -8.88 8.77
CA VAL A 73 10.67 -9.73 7.69
C VAL A 73 9.63 -9.91 6.58
N ALA A 74 8.36 -10.11 6.93
CA ALA A 74 7.28 -10.25 5.96
C ALA A 74 7.09 -8.99 5.10
N GLY A 75 7.21 -7.80 5.70
CA GLY A 75 7.15 -6.53 4.96
C GLY A 75 8.34 -6.33 4.03
N LEU A 76 9.54 -6.74 4.43
CA LEU A 76 10.71 -6.74 3.55
C LEU A 76 10.51 -7.66 2.33
N VAL A 77 9.94 -8.85 2.54
CA VAL A 77 9.59 -9.77 1.44
C VAL A 77 8.51 -9.15 0.55
N ALA A 78 7.47 -8.56 1.16
CA ALA A 78 6.35 -7.94 0.43
C ALA A 78 6.80 -6.78 -0.45
N ALA A 79 7.81 -6.01 -0.02
CA ALA A 79 8.33 -4.90 -0.81
C ALA A 79 8.89 -5.32 -2.18
N ASN A 80 9.35 -6.57 -2.33
CA ASN A 80 9.85 -7.07 -3.61
C ASN A 80 8.73 -7.27 -4.65
N ILE A 81 7.46 -7.21 -4.24
CA ILE A 81 6.32 -7.27 -5.16
C ILE A 81 5.93 -5.87 -5.66
N GLU A 82 6.45 -4.81 -5.06
CA GLU A 82 6.14 -3.42 -5.42
C GLU A 82 6.31 -3.13 -6.92
N PRO A 83 7.36 -3.62 -7.63
CA PRO A 83 7.48 -3.40 -9.06
C PRO A 83 6.30 -3.90 -9.89
N LEU A 84 5.58 -4.94 -9.41
CA LEU A 84 4.33 -5.40 -10.06
C LEU A 84 3.25 -4.33 -9.93
N GLY A 85 3.08 -3.79 -8.72
CA GLY A 85 2.16 -2.70 -8.42
C GLY A 85 2.50 -1.43 -9.21
N ASP A 86 3.78 -1.06 -9.25
CA ASP A 86 4.26 0.10 -9.99
C ASP A 86 4.00 -0.03 -11.49
N LEU A 87 4.21 -1.23 -12.04
CA LEU A 87 3.99 -1.46 -13.46
C LEU A 87 2.52 -1.27 -13.81
N VAL A 88 1.60 -1.88 -13.05
CA VAL A 88 0.15 -1.78 -13.33
C VAL A 88 -0.44 -0.42 -12.94
N GLY A 89 0.12 0.23 -11.92
CA GLY A 89 -0.26 1.56 -11.45
C GLY A 89 0.38 2.71 -12.23
N SER A 90 1.23 2.41 -13.21
CA SER A 90 2.00 3.39 -13.97
C SER A 90 2.81 4.33 -13.07
N ILE A 91 3.60 3.76 -12.16
CA ILE A 91 4.46 4.47 -11.22
C ILE A 91 5.91 4.30 -11.67
N VAL A 92 6.73 5.34 -11.61
CA VAL A 92 8.18 5.25 -11.83
C VAL A 92 8.94 6.07 -10.82
N TYR A 93 10.08 5.55 -10.37
CA TYR A 93 11.03 6.24 -9.50
C TYR A 93 12.22 6.76 -10.31
N ALA A 94 12.83 7.86 -9.85
CA ALA A 94 14.01 8.41 -10.47
C ALA A 94 15.25 7.48 -10.38
N ASN A 95 15.97 7.38 -11.50
CA ASN A 95 17.15 6.52 -11.65
C ASN A 95 18.41 7.11 -11.03
N ASP A 96 18.44 8.41 -10.77
CA ASP A 96 19.56 9.15 -10.19
C ASP A 96 19.42 9.36 -8.68
N THR A 97 18.47 8.66 -8.06
CA THR A 97 18.34 8.68 -6.62
C THR A 97 19.58 8.06 -5.92
N PRO A 98 20.07 8.71 -4.85
CA PRO A 98 21.34 8.35 -4.22
C PRO A 98 21.22 7.12 -3.32
N TRP A 99 22.38 6.52 -3.00
CA TRP A 99 22.50 5.25 -2.27
C TRP A 99 21.72 4.10 -2.93
N PHE A 100 21.94 2.87 -2.45
CA PHE A 100 21.84 1.75 -3.39
C PHE A 100 20.40 1.49 -3.81
N GLY A 101 20.21 1.33 -5.12
CA GLY A 101 19.02 0.75 -5.71
C GLY A 101 19.24 -0.74 -5.94
N TYR A 102 18.17 -1.44 -6.27
CA TYR A 102 18.20 -2.82 -6.71
C TYR A 102 17.40 -2.95 -8.00
N THR A 103 17.68 -3.97 -8.81
CA THR A 103 16.97 -4.18 -10.07
C THR A 103 16.13 -5.44 -9.98
N VAL A 104 14.85 -5.30 -10.27
CA VAL A 104 13.87 -6.39 -10.24
C VAL A 104 12.88 -6.14 -11.37
N MET A 105 12.51 -7.19 -12.11
CA MET A 105 11.64 -7.09 -13.29
C MET A 105 12.12 -6.05 -14.32
N GLY A 106 13.43 -5.85 -14.46
CA GLY A 106 14.01 -4.87 -15.38
C GLY A 106 13.88 -3.40 -14.95
N ARG A 107 13.42 -3.14 -13.72
CA ARG A 107 13.25 -1.78 -13.17
C ARG A 107 14.23 -1.53 -12.04
N ARG A 108 14.87 -0.35 -12.03
CA ARG A 108 15.67 0.11 -10.89
C ARG A 108 14.71 0.62 -9.82
N MET A 109 14.79 0.01 -8.65
CA MET A 109 14.00 0.35 -7.48
C MET A 109 14.91 0.95 -6.42
N PRO A 110 14.52 2.06 -5.80
CA PRO A 110 15.12 2.51 -4.57
C PRO A 110 15.10 1.47 -3.44
N ALA A 111 16.25 1.13 -2.85
CA ALA A 111 16.25 0.16 -1.74
C ALA A 111 15.59 0.70 -0.46
N TRP A 112 15.43 2.03 -0.31
CA TRP A 112 14.75 2.56 0.86
C TRP A 112 13.25 2.21 0.90
N ILE A 113 12.64 1.84 -0.24
CA ILE A 113 11.25 1.40 -0.23
C ILE A 113 11.12 0.03 0.43
N LEU A 114 12.12 -0.85 0.27
CA LEU A 114 12.18 -2.16 0.94
C LEU A 114 12.04 -2.01 2.45
N VAL A 115 12.81 -1.10 3.03
CA VAL A 115 12.83 -0.87 4.48
C VAL A 115 11.64 -0.02 4.95
N GLY A 116 11.11 0.86 4.10
CA GLY A 116 9.87 1.60 4.34
C GLY A 116 8.67 0.65 4.48
N ALA A 117 8.45 -0.22 3.50
CA ALA A 117 7.40 -1.23 3.52
C ALA A 117 7.54 -2.22 4.69
N SER A 118 8.77 -2.64 5.01
CA SER A 118 9.07 -3.44 6.20
C SER A 118 8.57 -2.78 7.50
N SER A 119 8.88 -1.49 7.67
CA SER A 119 8.47 -0.71 8.86
C SER A 119 6.96 -0.53 8.93
N TYR A 120 6.34 -0.25 7.79
CA TYR A 120 4.90 -0.09 7.65
C TYR A 120 4.13 -1.36 8.06
N VAL A 121 4.53 -2.53 7.55
CA VAL A 121 3.91 -3.81 7.91
C VAL A 121 4.17 -4.15 9.38
N ALA A 122 5.40 -3.95 9.86
CA ALA A 122 5.76 -4.26 11.24
C ALA A 122 4.98 -3.44 12.26
N ILE A 123 5.01 -2.11 12.14
CA ILE A 123 4.40 -1.21 13.12
C ILE A 123 2.91 -1.05 12.81
N GLY A 124 2.59 -0.62 11.60
CA GLY A 124 1.21 -0.38 11.17
C GLY A 124 0.37 -1.65 11.27
N GLY A 125 0.82 -2.73 10.62
CA GLY A 125 0.10 -4.01 10.64
C GLY A 125 -0.12 -4.55 12.05
N TYR A 126 0.87 -4.42 12.92
CA TYR A 126 0.74 -4.79 14.34
C TYR A 126 -0.27 -3.91 15.08
N ILE A 127 -0.24 -2.58 14.90
CA ILE A 127 -1.21 -1.67 15.54
C ILE A 127 -2.63 -1.99 15.07
N ALA A 128 -2.85 -2.16 13.75
CA ALA A 128 -4.14 -2.53 13.19
C ALA A 128 -4.64 -3.88 13.76
N TYR A 129 -3.77 -4.89 13.81
CA TYR A 129 -4.03 -6.16 14.49
C TYR A 129 -4.47 -5.97 15.94
N ARG A 130 -3.77 -5.12 16.71
CA ARG A 130 -4.10 -4.88 18.13
C ARG A 130 -5.41 -4.10 18.29
N TYR A 131 -5.74 -3.19 17.37
CA TYR A 131 -7.03 -2.49 17.36
C TYR A 131 -8.18 -3.48 17.17
N ILE A 132 -8.06 -4.36 16.17
CA ILE A 132 -9.04 -5.41 15.89
C ILE A 132 -9.15 -6.37 17.07
N SER A 133 -8.02 -6.86 17.60
CA SER A 133 -7.98 -7.79 18.74
C SER A 133 -8.61 -7.22 20.02
N ARG A 134 -8.66 -5.89 20.16
CA ARG A 134 -9.24 -5.20 21.31
C ARG A 134 -10.69 -4.78 21.09
N GLY A 135 -11.29 -5.15 19.95
CA GLY A 135 -12.67 -4.79 19.62
C GLY A 135 -12.87 -3.29 19.46
N ARG A 136 -11.87 -2.55 18.91
CA ARG A 136 -12.05 -1.13 18.60
C ARG A 136 -13.16 -0.93 17.58
N SER A 137 -13.81 0.24 17.64
CA SER A 137 -14.91 0.56 16.74
C SER A 137 -14.42 0.62 15.29
N LEU A 138 -15.33 0.41 14.33
CA LEU A 138 -14.99 0.57 12.90
C LEU A 138 -14.45 1.98 12.61
N ARG A 139 -15.07 2.99 13.22
CA ARG A 139 -14.62 4.38 13.12
C ARG A 139 -13.16 4.52 13.56
N ASP A 140 -12.79 3.95 14.71
CA ASP A 140 -11.41 4.03 15.20
C ASP A 140 -10.42 3.35 14.26
N ILE A 141 -10.81 2.22 13.67
CA ILE A 141 -9.97 1.48 12.72
C ILE A 141 -9.75 2.29 11.43
N PHE A 142 -10.81 2.87 10.86
CA PHE A 142 -10.69 3.71 9.67
C PHE A 142 -9.95 5.03 9.94
N ILE A 143 -10.18 5.67 11.10
CA ILE A 143 -9.44 6.88 11.50
C ILE A 143 -7.96 6.56 11.71
N LEU A 144 -7.63 5.48 12.42
CA LEU A 144 -6.25 5.01 12.56
C LEU A 144 -5.59 4.88 11.19
N SER A 145 -6.29 4.23 10.26
CA SER A 145 -5.79 4.03 8.90
C SER A 145 -5.52 5.32 8.15
N ALA A 146 -6.49 6.25 8.16
CA ALA A 146 -6.36 7.53 7.48
C ALA A 146 -5.22 8.38 8.09
N VAL A 147 -5.09 8.41 9.41
CA VAL A 147 -4.09 9.22 10.11
C VAL A 147 -2.68 8.60 10.00
N TYR A 148 -2.57 7.29 10.07
CA TYR A 148 -1.28 6.60 10.06
C TYR A 148 -0.73 6.35 8.66
N VAL A 149 -1.60 6.24 7.65
CA VAL A 149 -1.23 5.89 6.27
C VAL A 149 -1.64 7.00 5.32
N GLY A 150 -2.95 7.21 5.15
CA GLY A 150 -3.46 8.08 4.09
C GLY A 150 -2.89 9.49 4.09
N ILE A 151 -2.92 10.17 5.24
CA ILE A 151 -2.41 11.55 5.35
C ILE A 151 -0.88 11.61 5.12
N PRO A 152 -0.04 10.83 5.83
CA PRO A 152 1.40 10.81 5.56
C PRO A 152 1.74 10.47 4.10
N GLU A 153 1.03 9.52 3.51
CA GLU A 153 1.25 9.07 2.14
C GLU A 153 0.94 10.16 1.12
N ILE A 154 -0.22 10.83 1.22
CA ILE A 154 -0.55 12.00 0.38
C ILE A 154 0.59 13.02 0.44
N VAL A 155 1.01 13.39 1.65
CA VAL A 155 2.00 14.46 1.83
C VAL A 155 3.35 14.07 1.25
N ILE A 156 3.83 12.86 1.56
CA ILE A 156 5.15 12.39 1.13
C ILE A 156 5.17 12.16 -0.38
N GLU A 157 4.16 11.51 -0.95
CA GLU A 157 4.12 11.26 -2.38
C GLU A 157 3.94 12.55 -3.19
N MET A 158 3.22 13.56 -2.69
CA MET A 158 3.11 14.85 -3.36
C MET A 158 4.48 15.54 -3.37
N VAL A 159 5.19 15.52 -2.25
CA VAL A 159 6.56 16.03 -2.16
C VAL A 159 7.47 15.29 -3.15
N TRP A 160 7.43 13.96 -3.17
CA TRP A 160 8.21 13.15 -4.11
C TRP A 160 7.88 13.45 -5.56
N HIS A 161 6.60 13.67 -5.88
CA HIS A 161 6.18 14.01 -7.23
C HIS A 161 6.74 15.35 -7.69
N PHE A 162 6.53 16.41 -6.92
CA PHE A 162 7.00 17.76 -7.27
C PHE A 162 8.53 17.89 -7.26
N THR A 163 9.23 16.91 -6.68
CA THR A 163 10.70 16.90 -6.57
C THR A 163 11.35 15.86 -7.48
N GLY A 164 10.58 15.22 -8.36
CA GLY A 164 11.08 14.28 -9.37
C GLY A 164 11.54 12.93 -8.80
N VAL A 165 11.23 12.62 -7.54
CA VAL A 165 11.58 11.32 -6.93
C VAL A 165 10.67 10.20 -7.45
N ILE A 166 9.38 10.49 -7.65
CA ILE A 166 8.38 9.55 -8.15
C ILE A 166 7.46 10.24 -9.17
N SER A 167 6.90 9.48 -10.10
CA SER A 167 5.83 9.98 -10.97
C SER A 167 4.82 8.88 -11.27
N TYR A 168 3.55 9.24 -11.17
CA TYR A 168 2.48 8.48 -11.78
C TYR A 168 2.33 8.96 -13.23
N TYR A 169 2.61 8.09 -14.21
CA TYR A 169 2.63 8.42 -15.64
C TYR A 169 1.43 7.84 -16.40
N GLY A 170 1.29 8.21 -17.67
CA GLY A 170 0.08 7.98 -18.47
C GLY A 170 -0.99 9.06 -18.25
N ASP A 171 -2.00 9.14 -19.11
CA ASP A 171 -3.08 10.10 -18.94
C ASP A 171 -4.03 9.62 -17.83
N ASN A 172 -4.07 10.35 -16.71
CA ASN A 172 -4.91 10.03 -15.57
C ASN A 172 -5.48 11.33 -14.97
N PRO A 173 -6.73 11.70 -15.31
CA PRO A 173 -7.36 12.93 -14.83
C PRO A 173 -7.70 12.91 -13.33
N THR A 174 -7.56 11.76 -12.66
CA THR A 174 -7.91 11.61 -11.24
C THR A 174 -6.76 12.01 -10.31
N ARG A 175 -5.63 12.46 -10.86
CA ARG A 175 -4.49 12.90 -10.08
C ARG A 175 -4.79 14.22 -9.38
N VAL A 176 -4.46 14.27 -8.09
CA VAL A 176 -4.42 15.49 -7.29
C VAL A 176 -3.02 15.57 -6.68
N GLY A 177 -2.31 16.68 -6.94
CA GLY A 177 -0.91 16.81 -6.50
C GLY A 177 0.05 15.81 -7.14
N GLY A 178 -0.31 15.24 -8.29
CA GLY A 178 0.47 14.22 -8.99
C GLY A 178 0.12 12.77 -8.66
N ILE A 179 -0.76 12.54 -7.67
CA ILE A 179 -1.11 11.20 -7.19
C ILE A 179 -2.58 10.89 -7.53
N PRO A 180 -2.90 9.70 -8.06
CA PRO A 180 -4.29 9.30 -8.27
C PRO A 180 -5.09 9.25 -6.97
N LEU A 181 -6.26 9.90 -6.92
CA LEU A 181 -7.09 9.90 -5.70
C LEU A 181 -7.48 8.50 -5.21
N TYR A 182 -7.68 7.57 -6.15
CA TYR A 182 -8.06 6.21 -5.81
C TYR A 182 -6.94 5.40 -5.16
N SER A 183 -5.66 5.68 -5.46
CA SER A 183 -4.53 4.94 -4.87
C SER A 183 -4.37 5.27 -3.39
N ILE A 184 -4.62 6.53 -3.01
CA ILE A 184 -4.64 6.97 -1.61
C ILE A 184 -5.69 6.20 -0.81
N VAL A 185 -6.91 6.06 -1.34
CA VAL A 185 -7.98 5.33 -0.66
C VAL A 185 -7.65 3.85 -0.57
N GLN A 186 -7.14 3.25 -1.64
CA GLN A 186 -6.66 1.86 -1.67
C GLN A 186 -5.61 1.62 -0.58
N ASN A 187 -4.56 2.42 -0.53
CA ASN A 187 -3.46 2.22 0.42
C ASN A 187 -3.92 2.45 1.87
N THR A 188 -4.78 3.46 2.07
CA THR A 188 -5.44 3.70 3.37
C THR A 188 -6.28 2.52 3.82
N THR A 189 -6.95 1.80 2.91
CA THR A 189 -7.86 0.70 3.26
C THR A 189 -7.19 -0.67 3.27
N LEU A 190 -5.93 -0.77 2.87
CA LEU A 190 -5.10 -1.98 2.98
C LEU A 190 -4.64 -2.26 4.41
N LEU A 191 -4.34 -1.23 5.21
CA LEU A 191 -3.84 -1.43 6.58
C LEU A 191 -4.80 -2.25 7.48
N PRO A 192 -6.12 -1.99 7.50
CA PRO A 192 -7.05 -2.81 8.28
C PRO A 192 -7.11 -4.25 7.74
N VAL A 193 -6.94 -4.45 6.43
CA VAL A 193 -6.88 -5.80 5.82
C VAL A 193 -5.65 -6.55 6.32
N TYR A 194 -4.47 -5.91 6.40
CA TYR A 194 -3.33 -6.51 7.09
C TYR A 194 -3.68 -6.85 8.54
N GLY A 195 -4.31 -5.94 9.27
CA GLY A 195 -4.75 -6.19 10.64
C GLY A 195 -5.61 -7.45 10.78
N ILE A 196 -6.51 -7.72 9.83
CA ILE A 196 -7.37 -8.91 9.79
C ILE A 196 -6.56 -10.18 9.48
N VAL A 197 -5.70 -10.14 8.46
CA VAL A 197 -4.83 -11.28 8.11
C VAL A 197 -3.92 -11.64 9.27
N ILE A 198 -3.31 -10.63 9.91
CA ILE A 198 -2.44 -10.81 11.07
C ILE A 198 -3.24 -11.30 12.28
N PHE A 199 -4.47 -10.81 12.48
CA PHE A 199 -5.36 -11.29 13.55
C PHE A 199 -5.62 -12.79 13.42
N TYR A 200 -6.04 -13.25 12.23
CA TYR A 200 -6.31 -14.65 12.01
C TYR A 200 -5.04 -15.51 12.05
N ALA A 201 -3.93 -15.01 11.51
CA ALA A 201 -2.64 -15.68 11.63
C ALA A 201 -2.21 -15.84 13.10
N ALA A 202 -2.27 -14.78 13.91
CA ALA A 202 -1.93 -14.83 15.32
C ALA A 202 -2.91 -15.73 16.12
N LYS A 203 -4.18 -15.77 15.72
CA LYS A 203 -5.20 -16.64 16.33
C LYS A 203 -4.92 -18.11 16.05
N TYR A 204 -4.65 -18.50 14.81
CA TYR A 204 -4.62 -19.90 14.38
C TYR A 204 -3.22 -20.48 14.18
N LEU A 205 -2.23 -19.66 13.82
CA LEU A 205 -0.85 -20.08 13.63
C LEU A 205 -0.07 -19.90 14.93
N LYS A 206 0.45 -20.99 15.47
CA LYS A 206 1.20 -21.03 16.74
C LYS A 206 2.64 -21.48 16.51
N GLY A 207 3.54 -21.05 17.40
CA GLY A 207 4.96 -21.40 17.32
C GLY A 207 5.57 -20.95 16.00
N SER A 208 6.36 -21.82 15.36
CA SER A 208 7.02 -21.53 14.09
C SER A 208 6.06 -21.31 12.91
N ARG A 209 4.80 -21.74 13.00
CA ARG A 209 3.83 -21.57 11.91
C ARG A 209 3.49 -20.10 11.63
N ILE A 210 3.73 -19.21 12.59
CA ILE A 210 3.50 -17.77 12.40
C ILE A 210 4.35 -17.18 11.27
N TRP A 211 5.50 -17.82 10.95
CA TRP A 211 6.36 -17.43 9.83
C TRP A 211 5.70 -17.61 8.44
N LEU A 212 4.56 -18.30 8.34
CA LEU A 212 3.77 -18.31 7.10
C LEU A 212 3.27 -16.91 6.70
N LEU A 213 3.29 -15.93 7.62
CA LEU A 213 3.07 -14.53 7.30
C LEU A 213 4.04 -13.97 6.25
N LEU A 214 5.24 -14.56 6.09
CA LEU A 214 6.17 -14.20 5.01
C LEU A 214 5.58 -14.47 3.62
N LEU A 215 4.62 -15.39 3.50
CA LEU A 215 3.90 -15.67 2.26
C LEU A 215 2.57 -14.93 2.22
N LEU A 216 1.84 -14.91 3.34
CA LEU A 216 0.51 -14.31 3.40
C LEU A 216 0.52 -12.80 3.24
N ILE A 217 1.51 -12.09 3.80
CA ILE A 217 1.57 -10.63 3.68
C ILE A 217 1.80 -10.22 2.22
N PRO A 218 2.85 -10.66 1.50
CA PRO A 218 3.01 -10.32 0.08
C PRO A 218 1.79 -10.68 -0.77
N ALA A 219 1.20 -11.87 -0.57
CA ALA A 219 0.01 -12.29 -1.29
C ALA A 219 -1.19 -11.38 -1.01
N THR A 220 -1.37 -10.96 0.24
CA THR A 220 -2.40 -9.99 0.63
C THR A 220 -2.16 -8.63 0.00
N THR A 221 -0.90 -8.16 0.02
CA THR A 221 -0.51 -6.87 -0.54
C THR A 221 -0.87 -6.80 -2.03
N ILE A 222 -0.33 -7.69 -2.85
CA ILE A 222 -0.57 -7.64 -4.30
C ILE A 222 -2.01 -8.02 -4.65
N GLY A 223 -2.57 -9.02 -3.97
CA GLY A 223 -3.93 -9.48 -4.20
C GLY A 223 -4.96 -8.39 -3.89
N TYR A 224 -4.73 -7.61 -2.83
CA TYR A 224 -5.58 -6.47 -2.51
C TYR A 224 -5.38 -5.33 -3.51
N ILE A 225 -4.14 -4.86 -3.68
CA ILE A 225 -3.81 -3.70 -4.54
C ILE A 225 -4.35 -3.91 -5.96
N VAL A 226 -4.01 -5.03 -6.59
CA VAL A 226 -4.50 -5.33 -7.95
C VAL A 226 -6.00 -5.64 -7.93
N GLY A 227 -6.47 -6.37 -6.93
CA GLY A 227 -7.85 -6.83 -6.85
C GLY A 227 -8.89 -5.71 -6.71
N VAL A 228 -8.59 -4.64 -5.96
CA VAL A 228 -9.52 -3.49 -5.84
C VAL A 228 -9.28 -2.42 -6.90
N SER A 229 -8.06 -2.32 -7.45
CA SER A 229 -7.69 -1.20 -8.34
C SER A 229 -7.62 -1.53 -9.82
N TRP A 230 -7.86 -2.79 -10.21
CA TRP A 230 -7.83 -3.19 -11.62
C TRP A 230 -8.66 -2.30 -12.57
N PRO A 231 -9.86 -1.76 -12.22
CA PRO A 231 -10.61 -0.95 -13.18
C PRO A 231 -9.85 0.32 -13.56
N ALA A 232 -9.26 1.00 -12.57
CA ALA A 232 -8.54 2.24 -12.80
C ALA A 232 -7.18 1.97 -13.48
N TYR A 233 -6.49 0.91 -13.08
CA TYR A 233 -5.27 0.47 -13.77
C TYR A 233 -5.56 0.18 -15.24
N GLN A 234 -6.60 -0.59 -15.56
CA GLN A 234 -6.96 -0.88 -16.93
C GLN A 234 -7.32 0.39 -17.72
N ALA A 235 -8.09 1.31 -17.13
CA ALA A 235 -8.44 2.57 -17.78
C ALA A 235 -7.20 3.41 -18.12
N VAL A 236 -6.28 3.59 -17.16
CA VAL A 236 -5.04 4.37 -17.36
C VAL A 236 -4.11 3.67 -18.36
N GLN A 237 -3.92 2.36 -18.22
CA GLN A 237 -3.05 1.58 -19.10
C GLN A 237 -3.56 1.53 -20.55
N SER A 238 -4.88 1.66 -20.75
CA SER A 238 -5.51 1.68 -22.07
C SER A 238 -5.66 3.10 -22.64
N SER A 239 -5.12 4.12 -21.96
CA SER A 239 -5.33 5.55 -22.29
C SER A 239 -6.82 5.87 -22.49
N ALA A 240 -7.67 5.37 -21.59
CA ALA A 240 -9.11 5.57 -21.68
C ALA A 240 -9.48 7.07 -21.49
N PRO A 241 -10.58 7.54 -22.10
CA PRO A 241 -11.06 8.90 -21.93
C PRO A 241 -11.29 9.25 -20.47
N ALA A 242 -11.13 10.53 -20.15
CA ALA A 242 -11.17 11.01 -18.78
C ALA A 242 -12.43 10.57 -18.00
N PHE A 243 -13.60 10.61 -18.65
CA PHE A 243 -14.86 10.17 -18.07
C PHE A 243 -14.83 8.68 -17.63
N VAL A 244 -14.27 7.80 -18.45
CA VAL A 244 -14.13 6.37 -18.14
C VAL A 244 -13.17 6.18 -16.98
N THR A 245 -12.04 6.90 -16.97
CA THR A 245 -11.05 6.83 -15.88
C THR A 245 -11.64 7.32 -14.55
N TRP A 246 -12.49 8.35 -14.56
CA TRP A 246 -13.21 8.79 -13.36
C TRP A 246 -14.22 7.75 -12.85
N ILE A 247 -15.00 7.13 -13.73
CA ILE A 247 -15.92 6.03 -13.34
C ILE A 247 -15.12 4.89 -12.71
N ALA A 248 -14.01 4.50 -13.35
CA ALA A 248 -13.14 3.44 -12.86
C ALA A 248 -12.56 3.81 -11.47
N ALA A 249 -12.09 5.04 -11.28
CA ALA A 249 -11.59 5.51 -9.99
C ALA A 249 -12.65 5.49 -8.88
N VAL A 250 -13.89 5.90 -9.19
CA VAL A 250 -15.01 5.80 -8.23
C VAL A 250 -15.28 4.34 -7.87
N ALA A 251 -15.22 3.43 -8.84
CA ALA A 251 -15.35 1.99 -8.58
C ALA A 251 -14.23 1.48 -7.67
N VAL A 252 -12.98 1.91 -7.85
CA VAL A 252 -11.85 1.56 -6.97
C VAL A 252 -12.07 2.08 -5.55
N ILE A 253 -12.46 3.34 -5.39
CA ILE A 253 -12.74 3.94 -4.07
C ILE A 253 -13.84 3.15 -3.36
N ALA A 254 -14.94 2.87 -4.06
CA ALA A 254 -16.07 2.13 -3.50
C ALA A 254 -15.68 0.69 -3.12
N THR A 255 -15.00 -0.03 -4.01
CA THR A 255 -14.58 -1.42 -3.76
C THR A 255 -13.53 -1.53 -2.66
N SER A 256 -12.60 -0.58 -2.57
CA SER A 256 -11.60 -0.53 -1.50
C SER A 256 -12.25 -0.36 -0.12
N ILE A 257 -13.12 0.63 0.02
CA ILE A 257 -13.86 0.89 1.28
C ILE A 257 -14.78 -0.28 1.61
N LEU A 258 -15.59 -0.73 0.65
CA LEU A 258 -16.59 -1.78 0.87
C LEU A 258 -15.94 -3.11 1.21
N SER A 259 -14.88 -3.52 0.50
CA SER A 259 -14.17 -4.77 0.79
C SER A 259 -13.60 -4.77 2.20
N THR A 260 -12.92 -3.68 2.59
CA THR A 260 -12.36 -3.55 3.93
C THR A 260 -13.46 -3.50 5.00
N TYR A 261 -14.56 -2.78 4.75
CA TYR A 261 -15.71 -2.75 5.65
C TYR A 261 -16.31 -4.15 5.83
N LEU A 262 -16.58 -4.88 4.75
CA LEU A 262 -17.18 -6.22 4.78
C LEU A 262 -16.27 -7.22 5.50
N LEU A 263 -14.95 -7.16 5.29
CA LEU A 263 -14.00 -7.99 6.02
C LEU A 263 -14.03 -7.69 7.54
N LEU A 264 -14.21 -6.43 7.94
CA LEU A 264 -14.39 -6.05 9.35
C LEU A 264 -15.78 -6.43 9.92
N GLN A 265 -16.70 -6.93 9.08
CA GLN A 265 -17.99 -7.47 9.49
C GLN A 265 -17.99 -9.00 9.65
N ILE A 266 -16.85 -9.69 9.50
CA ILE A 266 -16.80 -11.12 9.79
C ILE A 266 -17.35 -11.37 11.21
N PRO A 267 -18.29 -12.34 11.41
CA PRO A 267 -19.06 -12.45 12.65
C PRO A 267 -18.21 -12.47 13.92
N GLU A 268 -17.06 -13.13 13.88
CA GLU A 268 -16.14 -13.17 15.01
C GLU A 268 -15.59 -11.78 15.38
N LEU A 269 -15.18 -10.97 14.40
CA LEU A 269 -14.67 -9.63 14.65
C LEU A 269 -15.76 -8.70 15.19
N ARG A 270 -17.00 -8.89 14.72
CA ARG A 270 -18.18 -8.20 15.25
C ARG A 270 -18.41 -8.56 16.71
N GLN A 271 -18.40 -9.85 17.05
CA GLN A 271 -18.58 -10.31 18.44
C GLN A 271 -17.52 -9.73 19.38
N ILE A 272 -16.25 -9.68 18.95
CA ILE A 272 -15.17 -9.08 19.73
C ILE A 272 -15.43 -7.58 19.98
N ARG A 273 -15.89 -6.86 18.97
CA ARG A 273 -16.26 -5.44 19.09
C ARG A 273 -17.47 -5.23 19.99
N ASP A 274 -18.54 -5.99 19.79
CA ASP A 274 -19.77 -5.89 20.58
C ASP A 274 -19.51 -6.21 22.06
N ALA A 275 -18.69 -7.23 22.35
CA ALA A 275 -18.26 -7.56 23.71
C ALA A 275 -17.44 -6.44 24.36
N ALA A 276 -16.55 -5.79 23.60
CA ALA A 276 -15.76 -4.66 24.07
C ALA A 276 -16.64 -3.43 24.38
N GLU A 277 -17.66 -3.17 23.57
CA GLU A 277 -18.63 -2.09 23.82
C GLU A 277 -19.46 -2.34 25.09
N VAL A 278 -19.93 -3.57 25.31
CA VAL A 278 -20.65 -3.94 26.54
C VAL A 278 -19.76 -3.80 27.77
N GLY A 279 -18.50 -4.23 27.68
CA GLY A 279 -17.51 -4.10 28.75
C GLY A 279 -17.18 -2.65 29.12
N GLN A 280 -17.25 -1.73 28.15
CA GLN A 280 -17.08 -0.29 28.40
C GLN A 280 -18.33 0.37 29.01
N ARG A 281 -19.53 -0.16 28.72
CA ARG A 281 -20.81 0.37 29.22
C ARG A 281 -21.16 -0.08 30.64
N ARG A 282 -20.57 -1.16 31.18
CA ARG A 282 -20.71 -1.49 32.60
C ARG A 282 -19.96 -0.45 33.44
N PRO A 283 -20.62 0.36 34.28
CA PRO A 283 -19.91 1.30 35.14
C PRO A 283 -18.99 0.52 36.09
N ARG A 284 -17.75 0.99 36.30
CA ARG A 284 -16.83 0.51 37.35
C ARG A 284 -17.32 0.88 38.78
N HIS A 285 -18.61 0.72 39.06
CA HIS A 285 -19.26 1.05 40.33
C HIS A 285 -19.69 -0.23 41.08
N GLU A 286 -18.81 -1.22 41.14
CA GLU A 286 -18.87 -2.26 42.16
C GLU A 286 -17.50 -2.36 42.84
N VAL A 287 -17.08 -1.26 43.46
CA VAL A 287 -16.34 -1.38 44.71
C VAL A 287 -17.42 -1.59 45.77
N VAL A 288 -17.83 -2.85 45.93
CA VAL A 288 -18.62 -3.25 47.09
C VAL A 288 -17.69 -3.13 48.29
N VAL A 289 -17.88 -2.06 49.06
CA VAL A 289 -17.40 -1.97 50.43
C VAL A 289 -18.24 -2.96 51.24
N ALA A 290 -17.59 -4.00 51.75
CA ALA A 290 -18.02 -4.77 52.91
C ALA A 290 -16.76 -5.23 53.65
#